data_AF-A0A098F1K4-F1
#
_entry.id   AF-A0A098F1K4-F1
#
_cell.length_a   1.000
_cell.length_b   1.000
_cell.length_c   1.000
_cell.angle_alpha   90.00
_cell.angle_beta   90.00
_cell.angle_gamma   90.00
#
_symmetry.space_group_name_H-M   'P 1'
#
loop_
_entity.id
_entity.type
_entity.pdbx_description
1 polymer ?
#
loop_
_entity_poly.entity_id
_entity_poly.type
_entity_poly.pdbx_seq_one_letter_code
_entity_poly.pdbx_strand_id
1 'polypeptide(L)'
;MSSFIKVNYNEFESSADAIETYISRQKANMEKAAREVSVLGGSWKGKDFESFKTKWSEMDGSGSTADNFAKSLESYAKVLRHAAKQYKEAQKVAINRANSL
;
A
#
# COMPACT_ATOMS: atom_id res chain seq x y z
N MET A 1 -3.49 -39.21 -9.50
CA MET A 1 -2.76 -37.93 -9.66
C MET A 1 -3.30 -36.95 -8.64
N SER A 2 -2.54 -36.62 -7.60
CA SER A 2 -2.91 -35.61 -6.61
C SER A 2 -2.86 -34.23 -7.27
N SER A 3 -3.98 -33.50 -7.27
CA SER A 3 -4.05 -32.13 -7.78
C SER A 3 -3.36 -31.19 -6.79
N PHE A 4 -2.05 -30.99 -6.96
CA PHE A 4 -1.31 -29.98 -6.22
C PHE A 4 -1.69 -28.60 -6.78
N ILE A 5 -2.39 -27.79 -5.99
CA ILE A 5 -2.62 -26.39 -6.31
C ILE A 5 -1.24 -25.70 -6.27
N LYS A 6 -0.60 -25.53 -7.43
CA LYS A 6 0.71 -24.89 -7.62
C LYS A 6 0.61 -23.35 -7.56
N VAL A 7 -0.13 -22.84 -6.58
CA VAL A 7 -0.17 -21.41 -6.32
C VAL A 7 0.89 -21.10 -5.27
N ASN A 8 1.89 -20.30 -5.65
CA ASN A 8 2.89 -19.83 -4.71
C ASN A 8 2.29 -18.70 -3.87
N TYR A 9 1.60 -19.06 -2.78
CA TYR A 9 0.99 -18.07 -1.88
C TYR A 9 2.01 -17.09 -1.28
N ASN A 10 3.31 -17.43 -1.27
CA ASN A 10 4.36 -16.51 -0.83
C ASN A 10 4.53 -15.29 -1.76
N GLU A 11 4.18 -15.40 -3.04
CA GLU A 11 4.21 -14.25 -3.96
C GLU A 11 3.13 -13.23 -3.60
N PHE A 12 1.97 -13.69 -3.11
CA PHE A 12 0.92 -12.79 -2.65
C PHE A 12 1.32 -12.05 -1.37
N GLU A 13 1.92 -12.76 -0.41
CA GLU A 13 2.49 -12.14 0.80
C GLU A 13 3.58 -11.12 0.43
N SER A 14 4.54 -11.52 -0.39
CA SER A 14 5.65 -10.64 -0.82
C SER A 14 5.15 -9.40 -1.57
N SER A 15 4.13 -9.56 -2.41
CA SER A 15 3.50 -8.44 -3.12
C SER A 15 2.75 -7.51 -2.18
N ALA A 16 2.03 -8.05 -1.19
CA ALA A 16 1.37 -7.26 -0.16
C ALA A 16 2.39 -6.45 0.67
N ASP A 17 3.50 -7.07 1.06
CA ASP A 17 4.57 -6.42 1.83
C ASP A 17 5.25 -5.30 1.01
N ALA A 18 5.47 -5.52 -0.29
CA ALA A 18 6.00 -4.50 -1.18
C ALA A 18 5.05 -3.29 -1.29
N ILE A 19 3.73 -3.54 -1.37
CA ILE A 19 2.71 -2.49 -1.38
C ILE A 19 2.71 -1.71 -0.06
N GLU A 20 2.70 -2.39 1.09
CA GLU A 20 2.71 -1.76 2.41
C GLU A 20 3.98 -0.91 2.60
N THR A 21 5.12 -1.41 2.16
CA THR A 21 6.40 -0.69 2.15
C THR A 21 6.34 0.57 1.29
N TYR A 22 5.77 0.48 0.08
CA TYR A 22 5.58 1.63 -0.80
C TYR A 22 4.68 2.70 -0.15
N ILE A 23 3.53 2.30 0.40
CA ILE A 23 2.59 3.22 1.07
C ILE A 23 3.30 3.94 2.23
N SER A 24 4.05 3.21 3.06
CA SER A 24 4.81 3.79 4.16
C SER A 24 5.83 4.83 3.69
N ARG A 25 6.62 4.50 2.65
CA ARG A 25 7.60 5.42 2.07
C ARG A 25 6.95 6.66 1.46
N GLN A 26 5.83 6.47 0.76
CA GLN A 26 5.10 7.59 0.15
C GLN A 26 4.59 8.55 1.21
N LYS A 27 3.98 8.05 2.29
CA LYS A 27 3.53 8.88 3.43
C LYS A 27 4.69 9.65 4.05
N ALA A 28 5.81 8.98 4.33
CA ALA A 28 6.99 9.63 4.89
C ALA A 28 7.58 10.72 3.97
N ASN A 29 7.52 10.54 2.65
CA ASN A 29 7.97 11.54 1.69
C ASN A 29 7.01 12.75 1.61
N MET A 30 5.69 12.50 1.62
CA MET A 30 4.69 13.58 1.68
C MET A 30 4.84 14.42 2.96
N GLU A 31 5.04 13.78 4.12
CA GLU A 31 5.30 14.48 5.38
C GLU A 31 6.59 15.32 5.35
N LYS A 32 7.66 14.81 4.72
CA LYS A 32 8.90 15.59 4.53
C LYS A 32 8.65 16.82 3.66
N ALA A 33 7.98 16.64 2.53
CA ALA A 33 7.65 17.73 1.63
C ALA A 33 6.73 18.76 2.30
N ALA A 34 5.75 18.33 3.11
CA ALA A 34 4.89 19.23 3.87
C ALA A 34 5.69 20.10 4.86
N ARG A 35 6.72 19.53 5.52
CA ARG A 35 7.66 20.29 6.35
C ARG A 35 8.46 21.30 5.54
N GLU A 36 8.97 20.91 4.36
CA GLU A 36 9.70 21.82 3.47
C GLU A 36 8.82 22.98 2.98
N VAL A 37 7.57 22.72 2.62
CA VAL A 37 6.59 23.77 2.27
C VAL A 37 6.36 24.75 3.43
N SER A 38 6.30 24.23 4.67
CA SER A 38 6.19 25.08 5.86
C SER A 38 7.43 25.98 6.03
N VAL A 39 8.63 25.44 5.84
CA VAL A 39 9.90 26.19 5.90
C VAL A 39 9.96 27.25 4.79
N LEU A 40 9.58 26.91 3.56
CA LEU A 40 9.53 27.86 2.44
C LEU A 40 8.64 29.06 2.74
N GLY A 41 7.54 28.84 3.46
CA GLY A 41 6.65 29.90 3.91
C GLY A 41 7.29 30.90 4.87
N GLY A 42 8.46 30.60 5.44
CA GLY A 42 9.26 31.54 6.24
C GLY A 42 9.88 32.65 5.40
N SER A 43 10.43 32.30 4.23
CA SER A 43 11.17 33.23 3.36
C SER A 43 10.37 33.69 2.14
N TRP A 44 9.42 32.88 1.66
CA TRP A 44 8.56 33.19 0.53
C TRP A 44 7.20 33.65 1.04
N LYS A 45 6.92 34.94 0.89
CA LYS A 45 5.67 35.59 1.28
C LYS A 45 4.94 36.14 0.06
N GLY A 46 3.63 36.32 0.18
CA GLY A 46 2.80 36.93 -0.85
C GLY A 46 1.84 35.94 -1.51
N LYS A 47 1.06 36.44 -2.47
CA LYS A 47 -0.06 35.71 -3.09
C LYS A 47 0.36 34.43 -3.82
N ASP A 48 1.56 34.42 -4.38
CA ASP A 48 2.09 33.25 -5.10
C ASP A 48 2.33 32.08 -4.14
N PHE A 49 2.91 32.37 -2.97
CA PHE A 49 3.10 31.35 -1.94
C PHE A 49 1.77 30.83 -1.39
N GLU A 50 0.79 31.70 -1.15
CA GLU A 50 -0.54 31.27 -0.68
C GLU A 50 -1.26 30.38 -1.71
N SER A 51 -1.12 30.70 -3.00
CA SER A 51 -1.63 29.88 -4.10
C SER A 51 -0.95 28.51 -4.13
N PHE A 52 0.37 28.49 -4.01
CA PHE A 52 1.16 27.25 -3.92
C PHE A 52 0.75 26.40 -2.72
N LYS A 53 0.66 27.00 -1.52
CA LYS A 53 0.27 26.32 -0.29
C LYS A 53 -1.14 25.74 -0.36
N THR A 54 -2.07 26.45 -1.01
CA THR A 54 -3.42 25.94 -1.26
C THR A 54 -3.37 24.68 -2.13
N LYS A 55 -2.62 24.72 -3.24
CA LYS A 55 -2.44 23.55 -4.12
C LYS A 55 -1.73 22.39 -3.45
N TRP A 56 -0.75 22.67 -2.59
CA TRP A 56 -0.12 21.64 -1.76
C TRP A 56 -1.15 20.96 -0.85
N SER A 57 -2.00 21.75 -0.18
CA SER A 57 -3.00 21.24 0.75
C SER A 57 -4.08 20.40 0.06
N GLU A 58 -4.46 20.75 -1.17
CA GLU A 58 -5.35 19.92 -2.01
C GLU A 58 -4.72 18.57 -2.37
N MET A 59 -3.40 18.52 -2.56
CA MET A 59 -2.66 17.31 -2.93
C MET A 59 -2.36 16.39 -1.72
N ASP A 60 -2.05 16.98 -0.57
CA ASP A 60 -1.71 16.27 0.67
C ASP A 60 -2.96 15.93 1.52
N GLY A 61 -4.09 16.55 1.19
CA GLY A 61 -5.35 16.38 1.93
C GLY A 61 -5.96 14.99 1.81
N SER A 62 -6.77 14.63 2.81
CA SER A 62 -7.63 13.45 2.74
C SER A 62 -8.55 13.51 1.52
N GLY A 63 -8.65 12.41 0.79
CA GLY A 63 -9.43 12.32 -0.45
C GLY A 63 -8.70 12.84 -1.69
N SER A 64 -7.44 13.27 -1.56
CA SER A 64 -6.59 13.58 -2.72
C SER A 64 -6.33 12.35 -3.57
N THR A 65 -5.82 12.55 -4.79
CA THR A 65 -5.40 11.44 -5.66
C THR A 65 -4.38 10.53 -4.99
N ALA A 66 -3.43 11.11 -4.24
CA ALA A 66 -2.41 10.34 -3.53
C ALA A 66 -3.00 9.51 -2.38
N ASP A 67 -3.89 10.09 -1.58
CA ASP A 67 -4.57 9.39 -0.49
C ASP A 67 -5.49 8.27 -1.01
N ASN A 68 -6.29 8.55 -2.04
CA ASN A 68 -7.17 7.54 -2.66
C ASN A 68 -6.36 6.39 -3.28
N PHE A 69 -5.25 6.70 -3.95
CA PHE A 69 -4.36 5.68 -4.50
C PHE A 69 -3.74 4.80 -3.41
N ALA A 70 -3.28 5.40 -2.30
CA ALA A 70 -2.77 4.65 -1.16
C ALA A 70 -3.83 3.71 -0.55
N LYS A 71 -5.07 4.18 -0.41
CA LYS A 71 -6.21 3.37 0.07
C LYS A 71 -6.54 2.22 -0.88
N SER A 72 -6.52 2.46 -2.19
CA SER A 72 -6.73 1.40 -3.19
C SER A 72 -5.65 0.33 -3.10
N LEU A 73 -4.38 0.74 -2.96
CA LEU A 73 -3.26 -0.18 -2.78
C LEU A 73 -3.37 -0.96 -1.46
N GLU A 74 -3.75 -0.32 -0.36
CA GLU A 74 -3.96 -0.99 0.92
C GLU A 74 -5.08 -2.05 0.83
N SER A 75 -6.19 -1.71 0.16
CA SER A 75 -7.27 -2.66 -0.10
C SER A 75 -6.79 -3.85 -0.93
N TYR A 76 -5.98 -3.60 -1.96
CA TYR A 76 -5.43 -4.68 -2.78
C TYR A 76 -4.46 -5.57 -2.00
N ALA A 77 -3.60 -5.01 -1.15
CA ALA A 77 -2.73 -5.79 -0.26
C ALA A 77 -3.54 -6.71 0.68
N LYS A 78 -4.68 -6.23 1.20
CA LYS A 78 -5.60 -7.07 2.00
C LYS A 78 -6.19 -8.23 1.20
N VAL A 79 -6.55 -8.00 -0.07
CA VAL A 79 -7.02 -9.07 -0.97
C VAL A 79 -5.92 -10.11 -1.20
N LEU A 80 -4.68 -9.67 -1.44
CA LEU A 80 -3.54 -10.57 -1.63
C LEU A 80 -3.30 -11.44 -0.39
N ARG A 81 -3.30 -10.85 0.81
CA ARG A 81 -3.17 -11.61 2.07
C ARG A 81 -4.32 -12.59 2.29
N HIS A 82 -5.55 -12.17 1.96
CA HIS A 82 -6.69 -13.08 2.04
C HIS A 82 -6.51 -14.27 1.10
N ALA A 83 -6.13 -14.03 -0.16
CA ALA A 83 -5.86 -15.09 -1.12
C ALA A 83 -4.74 -16.02 -0.65
N ALA A 84 -3.63 -15.46 -0.15
CA ALA A 84 -2.50 -16.23 0.38
C ALA A 84 -2.94 -17.21 1.47
N LYS A 85 -3.74 -16.73 2.43
CA LYS A 85 -4.30 -17.55 3.50
C LYS A 85 -5.18 -18.69 2.96
N GLN A 86 -6.09 -18.41 2.03
CA GLN A 86 -6.96 -19.44 1.45
C GLN A 86 -6.16 -20.54 0.74
N TYR A 87 -5.17 -20.15 -0.06
CA TYR A 87 -4.32 -21.11 -0.78
C TYR A 87 -3.44 -21.93 0.16
N LYS A 88 -2.89 -21.31 1.21
CA LYS A 88 -2.10 -22.01 2.23
C LYS A 88 -2.92 -23.08 2.96
N GLU A 89 -4.14 -22.76 3.37
CA GLU A 89 -5.02 -23.74 4.01
C GLU A 89 -5.46 -24.85 3.04
N ALA A 90 -5.78 -24.52 1.78
CA ALA A 90 -6.12 -25.51 0.77
C ALA A 90 -4.97 -26.50 0.51
N GLN A 91 -3.72 -26.01 0.41
CA GLN A 91 -2.54 -26.85 0.29
C GLN A 91 -2.33 -27.74 1.51
N LYS A 92 -2.51 -27.21 2.72
CA LYS A 92 -2.42 -27.99 3.96
C LYS A 92 -3.44 -29.13 4.01
N VAL A 93 -4.70 -28.86 3.64
CA VAL A 93 -5.75 -29.89 3.57
C VAL A 93 -5.41 -30.96 2.54
N ALA A 94 -4.93 -30.57 1.36
CA ALA A 94 -4.54 -31.50 0.31
C ALA A 94 -3.39 -32.42 0.74
N ILE A 95 -2.36 -31.88 1.40
CA ILE A 95 -1.23 -32.64 1.94
C ILE A 95 -1.69 -33.62 3.01
N ASN A 96 -2.52 -33.17 3.96
CA ASN A 96 -3.03 -34.04 5.03
C ASN A 96 -3.85 -35.22 4.47
N ARG A 97 -4.70 -34.96 3.47
CA ARG A 97 -5.48 -36.01 2.79
C ARG A 97 -4.58 -36.99 2.03
N ALA A 98 -3.52 -36.50 1.39
CA ALA A 98 -2.56 -37.36 0.72
C ALA A 98 -1.78 -38.25 1.69
N ASN A 99 -1.43 -37.73 2.88
CA ASN A 99 -0.72 -38.49 3.91
C ASN A 99 -1.59 -39.50 4.66
N SER A 100 -2.93 -39.36 4.61
CA SER A 100 -3.87 -40.28 5.25
C SER A 100 -4.28 -41.47 4.39
N LEU A 101 -3.78 -41.55 3.15
CA LEU A 101 -4.01 -42.62 2.18
C LEU A 101 -2.77 -43.52 2.09
#